data_AF-A0A0W7XAX6-F1
#
_entry.id   AF-A0A0W7XAX6-F1
#
_cell.length_a   1.000
_cell.length_b   1.000
_cell.length_c   1.000
_cell.angle_alpha   90.00
_cell.angle_beta   90.00
_cell.angle_gamma   90.00
#
_symmetry.space_group_name_H-M   'P 1'
#
loop_
_entity.id
_entity.type
_entity.pdbx_description
1 polymer ?
#
loop_
_entity_poly.entity_id
_entity_poly.type
_entity_poly.pdbx_seq_one_letter_code
_entity_poly.pdbx_strand_id
1 'polypeptide(L)'
;MPRVTRSHTVAHHLVQGGLTDLKLSEAAQKKDRPGLYREDGFAVRSVRAPDGTVLTVAGAYGPDWVMTKAQIRHRLEQPYIRYTVTDDAPDLADQELLVRWATAEELAARKRATAARQAPLVALLRRQQAEQDAADSGQASLF
;
A
#
# COMPACT_ATOMS: atom_id res chain seq x y z
N MET A 1 -1.70 1.30 -28.96
CA MET A 1 -1.64 0.82 -27.57
C MET A 1 -2.49 1.75 -26.70
N PRO A 2 -3.36 1.25 -25.82
CA PRO A 2 -4.10 2.09 -24.88
C PRO A 2 -3.13 2.80 -23.93
N ARG A 3 -3.40 4.06 -23.60
CA ARG A 3 -2.58 4.87 -22.70
C ARG A 3 -2.73 4.34 -21.27
N VAL A 4 -1.62 3.98 -20.63
CA VAL A 4 -1.61 3.56 -19.22
C VAL A 4 -2.14 4.71 -18.36
N THR A 5 -3.26 4.49 -17.69
CA THR A 5 -3.83 5.48 -16.76
C THR A 5 -3.35 5.21 -15.33
N ARG A 6 -3.57 6.19 -14.45
CA ARG A 6 -3.27 6.06 -13.03
C ARG A 6 -3.98 4.88 -12.36
N SER A 7 -5.23 4.58 -12.74
CA SER A 7 -5.92 3.42 -12.18
C SER A 7 -5.22 2.11 -12.53
N HIS A 8 -4.64 2.00 -13.74
CA HIS A 8 -3.85 0.84 -14.14
C HIS A 8 -2.57 0.71 -13.32
N THR A 9 -1.86 1.81 -13.06
CA THR A 9 -0.63 1.75 -12.24
C THR A 9 -0.94 1.40 -10.79
N VAL A 10 -2.02 1.94 -10.21
CA VAL A 10 -2.47 1.59 -8.86
C VAL A 10 -2.85 0.11 -8.78
N ALA A 11 -3.68 -0.38 -9.72
CA ALA A 11 -4.07 -1.79 -9.76
C ALA A 11 -2.85 -2.71 -9.89
N HIS A 12 -1.88 -2.35 -10.75
CA HIS A 12 -0.65 -3.11 -10.90
C HIS A 12 0.15 -3.22 -9.60
N HIS A 13 0.30 -2.14 -8.83
CA HIS A 13 0.99 -2.18 -7.54
C HIS A 13 0.26 -3.06 -6.51
N LEU A 14 -1.07 -3.05 -6.50
CA LEU A 14 -1.86 -3.89 -5.60
C LEU A 14 -1.71 -5.38 -5.98
N VAL A 15 -1.77 -5.70 -7.28
CA VAL A 15 -1.54 -7.08 -7.77
C VAL A 15 -0.12 -7.55 -7.47
N GLN A 16 0.91 -6.72 -7.68
CA GLN A 16 2.29 -7.05 -7.29
C GLN A 16 2.42 -7.25 -5.77
N GLY A 17 1.55 -6.63 -4.99
CA GLY A 17 1.42 -6.89 -3.56
C GLY A 17 0.73 -8.22 -3.23
N GLY A 18 0.22 -8.96 -4.20
CA GLY A 18 -0.51 -10.21 -3.99
C GLY A 18 -1.98 -10.03 -3.64
N LEU A 19 -2.55 -8.84 -3.86
CA LEU A 19 -4.00 -8.64 -3.79
C LEU A 19 -4.66 -9.09 -5.10
N THR A 20 -5.88 -9.65 -4.99
CA THR A 20 -6.67 -10.10 -6.14
C THR A 20 -7.46 -8.93 -6.74
N ASP A 21 -7.20 -8.63 -8.01
CA ASP A 21 -8.04 -7.70 -8.78
C ASP A 21 -9.30 -8.46 -9.26
N LEU A 22 -10.46 -8.06 -8.74
CA LEU A 22 -11.75 -8.65 -9.09
C LEU A 22 -12.27 -8.17 -10.45
N LYS A 23 -11.62 -7.19 -11.08
CA LYS A 23 -11.96 -6.64 -12.39
C LYS A 23 -13.43 -6.20 -12.50
N LEU A 24 -13.97 -5.66 -11.40
CA LEU A 24 -15.35 -5.23 -11.33
C LEU A 24 -15.59 -4.04 -12.28
N SER A 25 -16.73 -4.07 -12.97
CA SER A 25 -17.18 -2.91 -13.76
C SER A 25 -17.42 -1.70 -12.85
N GLU A 26 -17.31 -0.48 -13.39
CA GLU A 26 -17.59 0.73 -12.61
C GLU A 26 -19.02 0.74 -12.04
N ALA A 27 -19.99 0.17 -12.78
CA ALA A 27 -21.37 0.03 -12.32
C ALA A 27 -21.48 -0.92 -11.10
N ALA A 28 -20.78 -2.06 -11.14
CA ALA A 28 -20.72 -2.99 -10.01
C ALA A 28 -20.06 -2.33 -8.79
N GLN A 29 -18.94 -1.62 -9.00
CA GLN A 29 -18.25 -0.91 -7.92
C GLN A 29 -19.11 0.14 -7.20
N LYS A 30 -20.03 0.80 -7.91
CA LYS A 30 -20.92 1.83 -7.33
C LYS A 30 -22.16 1.25 -6.66
N LYS A 31 -22.66 0.11 -7.13
CA LYS A 31 -24.00 -0.40 -6.77
C LYS A 31 -23.94 -1.57 -5.78
N ASP A 32 -22.90 -2.39 -5.86
CA ASP A 32 -22.86 -3.64 -5.15
C ASP A 32 -22.33 -3.46 -3.72
N ARG A 33 -22.86 -4.26 -2.79
CA ARG A 33 -22.34 -4.31 -1.41
C ARG A 33 -21.01 -5.06 -1.38
N PRO A 34 -20.03 -4.63 -0.56
CA PRO A 34 -18.70 -5.25 -0.54
C PRO A 34 -18.72 -6.74 -0.21
N GLY A 35 -19.62 -7.20 0.67
CA GLY A 35 -19.73 -8.61 1.08
C GLY A 35 -20.45 -9.54 0.09
N LEU A 36 -20.85 -9.08 -1.10
CA LEU A 36 -21.51 -9.95 -2.09
C LEU A 36 -20.55 -10.87 -2.84
N TYR A 37 -19.26 -10.58 -2.80
CA TYR A 37 -18.26 -11.31 -3.56
C TYR A 37 -17.72 -12.48 -2.75
N ARG A 38 -17.49 -13.61 -3.42
CA ARG A 38 -17.07 -14.88 -2.78
C ARG A 38 -15.63 -14.82 -2.25
N GLU A 39 -14.79 -14.05 -2.91
CA GLU A 39 -13.36 -13.95 -2.63
C GLU A 39 -13.02 -12.51 -2.24
N ASP A 40 -12.03 -12.38 -1.35
CA ASP A 40 -11.47 -11.08 -0.98
C ASP A 40 -10.64 -10.52 -2.13
N GLY A 41 -10.86 -9.25 -2.42
CA GLY A 41 -10.16 -8.59 -3.49
C GLY A 41 -10.50 -7.11 -3.60
N PHE A 42 -9.96 -6.51 -4.64
CA PHE A 42 -10.13 -5.08 -4.87
C PHE A 42 -10.61 -4.81 -6.30
N ALA A 43 -11.11 -3.61 -6.50
CA ALA A 43 -11.27 -3.04 -7.82
C ALA A 43 -10.89 -1.55 -7.78
N VAL A 44 -10.35 -1.05 -8.89
CA VAL A 44 -9.92 0.36 -9.01
C VAL A 44 -10.74 1.03 -10.10
N ARG A 45 -11.20 2.25 -9.82
CA ARG A 45 -11.88 3.12 -10.80
C ARG A 45 -11.29 4.52 -10.80
N SER A 46 -11.42 5.18 -11.94
CA SER A 46 -11.17 6.62 -12.03
C SER A 46 -12.50 7.36 -11.89
N VAL A 47 -12.52 8.44 -11.12
CA VAL A 47 -13.70 9.31 -10.97
C VAL A 47 -13.30 10.73 -11.31
N ARG A 48 -14.21 11.48 -11.93
CA ARG A 48 -14.05 12.91 -12.14
C ARG A 48 -14.71 13.65 -10.98
N ALA A 49 -13.93 14.44 -10.26
CA ALA A 49 -14.46 15.38 -9.30
C ALA A 49 -15.18 16.55 -10.03
N PRO A 50 -16.05 17.31 -9.34
CA PRO A 50 -16.81 18.41 -9.94
C PRO A 50 -15.95 19.50 -10.59
N ASP A 51 -14.72 19.67 -10.11
CA ASP A 51 -13.71 20.59 -10.63
C ASP A 51 -13.01 20.08 -11.91
N GLY A 52 -13.35 18.88 -12.39
CA GLY A 52 -12.73 18.23 -13.54
C GLY A 52 -11.49 17.40 -13.21
N THR A 53 -11.06 17.36 -11.94
CA THR A 53 -9.89 16.57 -11.52
C THR A 53 -10.19 15.07 -11.61
N VAL A 54 -9.28 14.31 -12.24
CA VAL A 54 -9.38 12.85 -12.30
C VAL A 54 -8.76 12.23 -11.04
N LEU A 55 -9.63 11.68 -10.20
CA LEU A 55 -9.32 10.96 -8.98
C LEU A 55 -9.26 9.45 -9.24
N THR A 56 -8.52 8.72 -8.41
CA THR A 56 -8.46 7.26 -8.46
C THR A 56 -8.95 6.71 -7.13
N VAL A 57 -9.88 5.76 -7.17
CA VAL A 57 -10.45 5.14 -5.98
C VAL A 57 -10.21 3.65 -6.05
N ALA A 58 -9.77 3.07 -4.93
CA ALA A 58 -9.64 1.64 -4.74
C ALA A 58 -10.72 1.18 -3.75
N GLY A 59 -11.59 0.28 -4.21
CA GLY A 59 -12.59 -0.37 -3.37
C GLY A 59 -12.15 -1.76 -2.93
N ALA A 60 -12.43 -2.10 -1.68
CA ALA A 60 -12.26 -3.43 -1.13
C ALA A 60 -13.58 -4.22 -1.18
N TYR A 61 -13.49 -5.51 -1.46
CA TYR A 61 -14.63 -6.40 -1.66
C TYR A 61 -14.32 -7.79 -1.09
N GLY A 62 -15.36 -8.56 -0.85
CA GLY A 62 -15.30 -9.91 -0.27
C GLY A 62 -15.76 -9.97 1.18
N PRO A 63 -15.75 -11.17 1.78
CA PRO A 63 -16.20 -11.38 3.16
C PRO A 63 -15.38 -10.59 4.20
N ASP A 64 -14.07 -10.44 3.99
CA ASP A 64 -13.15 -9.70 4.86
C ASP A 64 -12.63 -8.42 4.20
N TRP A 65 -13.54 -7.69 3.54
CA TRP A 65 -13.22 -6.44 2.85
C TRP A 65 -12.55 -5.39 3.77
N VAL A 66 -12.77 -5.46 5.09
CA VAL A 66 -12.11 -4.57 6.07
C VAL A 66 -10.61 -4.85 6.10
N MET A 67 -10.21 -6.13 6.18
CA MET A 67 -8.81 -6.53 6.08
C MET A 67 -8.25 -6.16 4.70
N THR A 68 -8.99 -6.40 3.63
CA THR A 68 -8.55 -6.02 2.28
C THR A 68 -8.33 -4.51 2.15
N LYS A 69 -9.21 -3.67 2.72
CA LYS A 69 -9.05 -2.21 2.77
C LYS A 69 -7.77 -1.82 3.52
N ALA A 70 -7.50 -2.44 4.67
CA ALA A 70 -6.28 -2.22 5.43
C ALA A 70 -5.02 -2.63 4.63
N GLN A 71 -5.08 -3.75 3.91
CA GLN A 71 -4.00 -4.21 3.05
C GLN A 71 -3.77 -3.25 1.86
N ILE A 72 -4.82 -2.78 1.20
CA ILE A 72 -4.72 -1.78 0.12
C ILE A 72 -3.97 -0.54 0.63
N ARG A 73 -4.39 0.02 1.78
CA ARG A 73 -3.70 1.15 2.43
C ARG A 73 -2.23 0.82 2.70
N HIS A 74 -1.98 -0.30 3.37
CA HIS A 74 -0.62 -0.71 3.73
C HIS A 74 0.30 -0.87 2.51
N ARG A 75 -0.18 -1.40 1.38
CA ARG A 75 0.63 -1.58 0.16
C ARG A 75 0.89 -0.26 -0.56
N LEU A 76 -0.13 0.60 -0.67
CA LEU A 76 0.01 1.88 -1.38
C LEU A 76 0.81 2.91 -0.59
N GLU A 77 0.88 2.77 0.73
CA GLU A 77 1.62 3.69 1.62
C GLU A 77 2.99 3.18 2.05
N GLN A 78 3.52 2.16 1.37
CA GLN A 78 4.91 1.74 1.54
C GLN A 78 5.87 2.92 1.28
N PRO A 79 7.05 2.96 1.93
CA PRO A 79 7.91 4.15 1.93
C PRO A 79 8.42 4.62 0.55
N TYR A 80 8.43 3.72 -0.43
CA TYR A 80 8.91 3.96 -1.80
C TYR A 80 7.78 4.07 -2.83
N ILE A 81 6.52 3.84 -2.42
CA ILE A 81 5.36 3.98 -3.29
C ILE A 81 4.86 5.42 -3.22
N ARG A 82 4.67 6.04 -4.39
CA ARG A 82 4.37 7.47 -4.54
C ARG A 82 2.89 7.83 -4.34
N TYR A 83 2.13 6.97 -3.66
CA TYR A 83 0.71 7.19 -3.42
C TYR A 83 0.43 7.44 -1.96
N THR A 84 -0.63 8.18 -1.68
CA THR A 84 -1.24 8.23 -0.36
C THR A 84 -2.71 7.94 -0.48
N VAL A 85 -3.25 7.32 0.56
CA VAL A 85 -4.66 6.98 0.59
C VAL A 85 -5.38 7.78 1.66
N THR A 86 -6.62 8.11 1.39
CA THR A 86 -7.52 8.71 2.38
C THR A 86 -8.90 8.06 2.27
N ASP A 87 -9.52 7.83 3.40
CA ASP A 87 -10.93 7.48 3.55
C ASP A 87 -11.80 8.70 3.85
N ASP A 88 -11.20 9.84 4.16
CA ASP A 88 -11.89 11.10 4.42
C ASP A 88 -12.00 11.93 3.14
N ALA A 89 -12.84 11.48 2.21
CA ALA A 89 -13.23 12.25 1.04
C ALA A 89 -14.74 12.14 0.83
N PRO A 90 -15.40 13.22 0.38
CA PRO A 90 -16.84 13.18 0.09
C PRO A 90 -17.12 12.12 -0.98
N ASP A 91 -18.28 11.47 -0.85
CA ASP A 91 -18.80 10.46 -1.78
C ASP A 91 -17.99 9.14 -1.87
N LEU A 92 -17.11 8.87 -0.90
CA LEU A 92 -16.53 7.53 -0.73
C LEU A 92 -17.46 6.63 0.06
N ALA A 93 -17.67 5.41 -0.43
CA ALA A 93 -18.30 4.37 0.37
C ALA A 93 -17.33 3.79 1.40
N ASP A 94 -17.84 3.13 2.43
CA ASP A 94 -17.05 2.61 3.56
C ASP A 94 -15.91 1.67 3.13
N GLN A 95 -16.12 0.90 2.07
CA GLN A 95 -15.12 -0.01 1.51
C GLN A 95 -14.06 0.66 0.63
N GLU A 96 -14.20 1.97 0.39
CA GLU A 96 -13.40 2.68 -0.59
C GLU A 96 -12.30 3.53 0.04
N LEU A 97 -11.27 3.77 -0.76
CA LEU A 97 -10.12 4.61 -0.46
C LEU A 97 -9.83 5.49 -1.67
N LEU A 98 -9.74 6.80 -1.46
CA LEU A 98 -9.22 7.73 -2.45
C LEU A 98 -7.70 7.62 -2.49
N VAL A 99 -7.14 7.42 -3.69
CA VAL A 99 -5.71 7.30 -3.94
C VAL A 99 -5.21 8.53 -4.67
N ARG A 100 -4.37 9.34 -3.99
CA ARG A 100 -3.71 10.52 -4.58
C ARG A 100 -2.19 10.39 -4.56
N TRP A 101 -1.52 11.32 -5.25
CA TRP A 101 -0.05 11.33 -5.26
C TRP A 101 0.39 11.82 -3.90
N ALA A 102 1.40 11.14 -3.34
CA ALA A 102 2.01 11.58 -2.10
C ALA A 102 2.86 12.81 -2.38
N THR A 103 2.84 13.76 -1.45
CA THR A 103 3.76 14.90 -1.45
C THR A 103 5.16 14.45 -1.05
N ALA A 104 6.17 15.28 -1.33
CA ALA A 104 7.55 15.01 -0.90
C ALA A 104 7.65 14.88 0.62
N GLU A 105 6.91 15.69 1.37
CA GLU A 105 6.87 15.67 2.83
C GLU A 105 6.26 14.37 3.37
N GLU A 106 5.15 13.90 2.80
CA GLU A 106 4.53 12.62 3.16
C GLU A 106 5.48 11.45 2.92
N LEU A 107 6.18 11.45 1.78
CA LEU A 107 7.18 10.42 1.47
C LEU A 107 8.36 10.47 2.45
N ALA A 108 8.85 11.66 2.78
CA ALA A 108 9.93 11.83 3.75
C ALA A 108 9.49 11.41 5.16
N ALA A 109 8.28 11.74 5.58
CA ALA A 109 7.71 11.33 6.87
C ALA A 109 7.61 9.81 6.98
N ARG A 110 7.11 9.13 5.93
CA ARG A 110 7.04 7.66 5.90
C ARG A 110 8.40 6.99 5.98
N LYS A 111 9.39 7.49 5.25
CA LYS A 111 10.77 6.99 5.32
C LYS A 111 11.32 7.10 6.74
N ARG A 112 11.15 8.27 7.38
CA ARG A 112 11.55 8.47 8.78
C ARG A 112 10.82 7.53 9.73
N ALA A 113 9.50 7.38 9.59
CA ALA A 113 8.71 6.47 10.43
C ALA A 113 9.15 5.01 10.28
N THR A 114 9.42 4.54 9.06
CA THR A 114 9.93 3.19 8.84
C THR A 114 11.34 3.00 9.37
N ALA A 115 12.23 3.97 9.16
CA ALA A 115 13.58 3.93 9.74
C ALA A 115 13.55 3.88 11.27
N ALA A 116 12.67 4.66 11.91
CA ALA A 116 12.48 4.64 13.35
C ALA A 116 11.99 3.27 13.86
N ARG A 117 11.06 2.62 13.14
CA ARG A 117 10.62 1.25 13.47
C ARG A 117 11.74 0.21 13.33
N GLN A 118 12.64 0.38 12.37
CA GLN A 118 13.73 -0.55 12.09
C GLN A 118 14.97 -0.30 12.96
N ALA A 119 15.14 0.90 13.53
CA ALA A 119 16.34 1.29 14.26
C ALA A 119 16.73 0.32 15.41
N PRO A 120 15.79 -0.18 16.25
CA PRO A 120 16.13 -1.13 17.31
C PRO A 120 16.68 -2.45 16.77
N LEU A 121 16.06 -2.97 15.70
CA LEU A 121 16.49 -4.21 15.05
C LEU A 121 17.88 -4.05 14.41
N VAL A 122 18.11 -2.94 13.72
CA VAL A 122 19.41 -2.64 13.09
C VAL A 122 20.51 -2.49 14.14
N ALA A 123 20.21 -1.85 15.28
CA ALA A 123 21.16 -1.72 16.38
C ALA A 123 21.53 -3.09 16.97
N LEU A 124 20.55 -3.98 17.16
CA LEU A 124 20.78 -5.34 17.65
C LEU A 124 21.63 -6.16 16.67
N LEU A 125 21.32 -6.12 15.37
CA LEU A 125 22.08 -6.82 14.34
C LEU A 125 23.52 -6.34 14.27
N ARG A 126 23.76 -5.02 14.37
CA ARG A 126 25.12 -4.45 14.41
C ARG A 126 25.91 -4.91 15.63
N ARG A 127 25.26 -5.01 16.79
CA ARG A 127 25.90 -5.50 18.00
C ARG A 127 26.29 -6.97 17.87
N GLN A 128 25.41 -7.81 17.36
CA GLN A 128 25.70 -9.23 17.12
C GLN A 128 26.85 -9.41 16.13
N GLN A 129 26.89 -8.62 15.06
CA GLN A 129 28.01 -8.66 14.10
C GLN A 129 29.33 -8.27 14.78
N ALA A 130 29.34 -7.20 15.58
CA ALA A 130 30.56 -6.79 16.28
C ALA A 130 31.05 -7.83 17.31
N GLU A 131 30.12 -8.54 17.98
CA GLU A 131 30.45 -9.63 18.91
C GLU A 131 31.03 -10.85 18.15
N GLN A 132 30.51 -11.16 16.97
CA GLN A 132 31.05 -12.22 16.10
C GLN A 132 32.43 -11.87 15.56
N ASP A 133 32.62 -10.67 15.02
CA ASP A 133 33.91 -10.20 14.49
C ASP A 133 35.00 -10.19 15.58
N ALA A 134 34.63 -9.86 16.82
CA ALA A 134 35.53 -9.93 17.98
C ALA A 134 35.91 -11.36 18.37
N ALA A 135 34.96 -12.31 18.29
CA ALA A 135 35.23 -13.72 18.56
C ALA A 135 36.15 -14.34 17.50
N ASP A 136 35.92 -14.03 16.23
CA ASP A 136 36.70 -14.53 15.09
C ASP A 136 38.14 -13.97 15.10
N SER A 137 38.32 -12.68 15.43
CA SER A 137 39.65 -12.09 15.58
C SER A 137 40.40 -12.59 16.82
N GLY A 138 39.68 -12.88 17.91
CA GLY A 138 40.25 -13.52 19.10
C GLY A 138 40.75 -14.94 18.83
N GLN A 139 40.02 -15.75 18.07
CA GLN A 139 40.45 -17.09 17.67
C GLN A 139 41.59 -17.07 16.66
N ALA A 140 41.59 -16.13 15.70
CA ALA A 140 42.70 -15.97 14.75
C ALA A 140 44.02 -15.54 15.40
N SER A 141 43.98 -14.95 16.60
CA SER A 141 45.18 -14.58 17.38
C SER A 141 45.78 -15.70 18.23
N LEU A 142 45.11 -16.85 18.30
CA LEU A 142 45.51 -18.03 19.10
C LEU A 142 46.10 -19.17 18.25
N PHE A 143 46.22 -18.97 16.93
CA PHE A 143 46.90 -19.85 15.97
C PHE A 143 48.07 -19.11 15.31
#